data_AF-A0A0H5Q172-F1
#
_entry.id   AF-A0A0H5Q172-F1
#
_cell.length_a   1.000
_cell.length_b   1.000
_cell.length_c   1.000
_cell.angle_alpha   90.00
_cell.angle_beta   90.00
_cell.angle_gamma   90.00
#
_symmetry.space_group_name_H-M   'P 1'
#
loop_
_entity.id
_entity.type
_entity.pdbx_description
1 polymer ?
#
loop_
_entity_poly.entity_id
_entity_poly.type
_entity_poly.pdbx_seq_one_letter_code
_entity_poly.pdbx_strand_id
1 'polypeptide(L)'
;MAAGIAAQFGSSCEVVIHDLSRNPDHSIVHIVNGHVSGRKVGDGASHVVMEQFKTNDPQPRDHLSYLMKTPDGKILKSSTVYIRGGKGKVSAILAINYDISALLMVESAIHGLVSTEEPQPAEPEKIVNINDLLEELILQSVALVVQVPRPRKRASS
;
A
#
# COMPACT_ATOMS: atom_id res chain seq x y z
N MET A 1 13.53 12.75 18.61
CA MET A 1 12.54 12.89 17.51
C MET A 1 11.48 11.79 17.55
N ALA A 2 11.83 10.51 17.38
CA ALA A 2 10.84 9.41 17.34
C ALA A 2 9.91 9.36 18.56
N ALA A 3 10.47 9.42 19.77
CA ALA A 3 9.67 9.47 21.01
C ALA A 3 8.75 10.69 21.08
N GLY A 4 9.16 11.84 20.54
CA GLY A 4 8.32 13.04 20.49
C GLY A 4 7.13 12.91 19.54
N ILE A 5 7.35 12.32 18.36
CA ILE A 5 6.27 12.03 17.40
C ILE A 5 5.26 11.04 18.01
N ALA A 6 5.76 9.93 18.57
CA ALA A 6 4.91 8.95 19.22
C ALA A 6 4.13 9.55 20.40
N ALA A 7 4.76 10.39 21.22
CA ALA A 7 4.09 11.08 22.32
C ALA A 7 3.01 12.06 21.84
N GLN A 8 3.24 12.77 20.73
CA GLN A 8 2.28 13.72 20.15
C GLN A 8 0.98 13.04 19.71
N PHE A 9 1.06 11.82 19.19
CA PHE A 9 -0.08 11.08 18.64
C PHE A 9 -0.56 9.93 19.55
N GLY A 10 0.09 9.71 20.70
CA GLY A 10 -0.29 8.71 21.68
C GLY A 10 0.10 7.28 21.31
N SER A 11 -0.42 6.31 22.07
CA SER A 11 -0.03 4.89 21.98
C SER A 11 -0.31 4.24 20.63
N SER A 12 -1.29 4.75 19.89
CA SER A 12 -1.64 4.25 18.54
C SER A 12 -0.64 4.65 17.46
N CYS A 13 0.35 5.49 17.78
CA CYS A 13 1.39 5.93 16.86
C CYS A 13 2.69 5.16 17.10
N GLU A 14 3.01 4.24 16.19
CA GLU A 14 4.31 3.61 16.11
C GLU A 14 5.27 4.44 15.25
N VAL A 15 6.50 4.59 15.73
CA VAL A 15 7.57 5.22 14.98
C VAL A 15 8.77 4.29 14.93
N VAL A 16 9.24 3.99 13.72
CA VAL A 16 10.32 3.03 13.46
C VAL A 16 11.45 3.71 12.72
N ILE A 17 12.68 3.44 13.15
CA ILE A 17 13.90 3.83 12.43
C ILE A 17 14.57 2.58 11.91
N HIS A 18 14.74 2.51 10.59
CA HIS A 18 15.58 1.51 9.93
C HIS A 18 16.95 2.10 9.61
N ASP A 19 18.00 1.34 9.86
CA ASP A 19 19.37 1.65 9.43
C ASP A 19 19.70 0.85 8.17
N LEU A 20 19.95 1.56 7.06
CA LEU A 20 20.21 0.94 5.76
C LEU A 20 21.67 0.50 5.59
N SER A 21 22.54 0.75 6.57
CA SER A 21 23.89 0.18 6.60
C SER A 21 23.94 -1.25 7.16
N ARG A 22 22.84 -1.72 7.78
CA ARG A 22 22.75 -3.05 8.39
C ARG A 22 22.16 -4.08 7.43
N ASN A 23 22.19 -5.35 7.85
CA ASN A 23 21.47 -6.43 7.16
C ASN A 23 19.96 -6.09 7.13
N PRO A 24 19.29 -6.20 5.97
CA PRO A 24 17.84 -6.00 5.82
C PRO A 24 17.00 -6.76 6.86
N ASP A 25 17.41 -7.97 7.26
CA ASP A 25 16.70 -8.83 8.23
C ASP A 25 16.77 -8.30 9.68
N HIS A 26 17.66 -7.33 9.94
CA HIS A 26 17.88 -6.72 11.26
C HIS A 26 17.99 -5.19 11.16
N SER A 27 17.21 -4.60 10.27
CA SER A 27 17.31 -3.18 9.93
C SER A 27 16.70 -2.25 10.99
N ILE A 28 15.75 -2.71 11.81
CA ILE A 28 15.14 -1.86 12.85
C ILE A 28 16.15 -1.61 13.98
N VAL A 29 16.60 -0.36 14.10
CA VAL A 29 17.52 0.08 15.16
C VAL A 29 16.81 0.82 16.30
N HIS A 30 15.61 1.35 16.04
CA HIS A 30 14.79 2.00 17.05
C HIS A 30 13.31 1.86 16.71
N ILE A 31 12.49 1.63 17.73
CA ILE A 31 11.04 1.56 17.61
C ILE A 31 10.37 2.06 18.88
N VAL A 32 9.35 2.88 18.72
CA VAL A 32 8.46 3.34 19.80
C VAL A 32 7.06 2.82 19.50
N ASN A 33 6.34 2.34 20.52
CA ASN A 33 5.02 1.73 20.39
C ASN A 33 4.96 0.54 19.42
N GLY A 34 5.99 -0.32 19.41
CA GLY A 34 6.08 -1.49 18.52
C GLY A 34 4.93 -2.51 18.66
N HIS A 35 4.12 -2.41 19.71
CA HIS A 35 2.88 -3.19 19.87
C HIS A 35 1.81 -2.87 18.80
N VAL A 36 1.91 -1.74 18.10
CA VAL A 36 1.00 -1.39 17.00
C VAL A 36 1.17 -2.40 15.86
N SER A 37 2.40 -2.62 15.37
CA SER A 37 2.68 -3.60 14.31
C SER A 37 3.11 -4.98 14.82
N GLY A 38 3.38 -5.12 16.12
CA GLY A 38 3.96 -6.33 16.71
C GLY A 38 5.46 -6.49 16.50
N ARG A 39 6.14 -5.45 16.01
CA ARG A 39 7.58 -5.46 15.70
C ARG A 39 8.43 -4.94 16.88
N LYS A 40 9.71 -5.29 16.87
CA LYS A 40 10.71 -4.86 17.86
C LYS A 40 12.05 -4.50 17.21
N VAL A 41 12.94 -3.90 17.99
CA VAL A 41 14.34 -3.68 17.59
C VAL A 41 14.97 -5.01 17.17
N GLY A 42 15.68 -4.99 16.05
CA GLY A 42 16.29 -6.18 15.46
C GLY A 42 15.39 -6.97 14.52
N ASP A 43 14.11 -6.63 14.36
CA ASP A 43 13.31 -7.20 13.28
C ASP A 43 13.70 -6.58 11.92
N GLY A 44 13.24 -7.22 10.85
CA GLY A 44 13.61 -6.90 9.48
C GLY A 44 12.86 -5.74 8.83
N ALA A 45 13.30 -5.44 7.61
CA ALA A 45 12.71 -4.45 6.73
C ALA A 45 11.27 -4.83 6.33
N SER A 46 10.37 -3.84 6.26
CA SER A 46 9.09 -4.01 5.58
C SER A 46 9.29 -4.07 4.06
N HIS A 47 8.26 -4.42 3.28
CA HIS A 47 8.34 -4.45 1.82
C HIS A 47 8.89 -3.15 1.21
N VAL A 48 8.40 -1.99 1.65
CA VAL A 48 8.85 -0.67 1.17
C VAL A 48 10.32 -0.43 1.49
N VAL A 49 10.76 -0.80 2.69
CA VAL A 49 12.17 -0.68 3.10
C VAL A 49 13.05 -1.65 2.32
N MET A 50 12.56 -2.86 2.06
CA MET A 50 13.29 -3.89 1.31
C MET A 50 13.52 -3.48 -0.14
N GLU A 51 12.55 -2.82 -0.78
CA GLU A 51 12.73 -2.27 -2.13
C GLU A 51 13.89 -1.27 -2.17
N GLN A 52 14.02 -0.39 -1.16
CA GLN A 52 15.17 0.51 -1.09
C GLN A 52 16.51 -0.23 -0.91
N PHE A 53 16.54 -1.32 -0.15
CA PHE A 53 17.74 -2.16 -0.04
C PHE A 53 18.13 -2.81 -1.38
N LYS A 54 17.14 -3.20 -2.20
CA LYS A 54 17.37 -3.83 -3.51
C LYS A 54 17.80 -2.82 -4.57
N THR A 55 17.10 -1.69 -4.69
CA THR A 55 17.35 -0.71 -5.75
C THR A 55 18.55 0.17 -5.44
N ASN A 56 18.82 0.42 -4.15
CA ASN A 56 19.78 1.42 -3.68
C ASN A 56 19.61 2.75 -4.43
N ASP A 57 18.35 3.11 -4.72
CA ASP A 57 18.01 4.34 -5.44
C ASP A 57 18.63 5.53 -4.69
N PRO A 58 19.45 6.37 -5.37
CA PRO A 58 20.01 7.55 -4.75
C PRO A 58 18.95 8.62 -4.49
N GLN A 59 17.78 8.60 -5.10
CA GLN A 59 16.72 9.62 -4.98
C GLN A 59 15.31 9.01 -4.83
N PRO A 60 15.06 8.12 -3.85
CA PRO A 60 13.72 7.59 -3.66
C PRO A 60 12.78 8.71 -3.23
N ARG A 61 11.54 8.60 -3.69
CA ARG A 61 10.45 9.46 -3.25
C ARG A 61 9.88 8.93 -1.94
N ASP A 62 9.55 9.82 -1.02
CA ASP A 62 8.83 9.43 0.20
C ASP A 62 7.47 8.80 -0.14
N HIS A 63 7.07 7.80 0.64
CA HIS A 63 5.76 7.17 0.52
C HIS A 63 4.90 7.69 1.66
N LEU A 64 3.98 8.61 1.37
CA LEU A 64 3.22 9.33 2.39
C LEU A 64 1.76 8.89 2.40
N SER A 65 1.18 8.77 3.60
CA SER A 65 -0.25 8.54 3.82
C SER A 65 -0.87 7.36 3.07
N TYR A 66 -0.20 6.20 3.06
CA TYR A 66 -0.74 4.97 2.49
C TYR A 66 -1.30 4.05 3.57
N LEU A 67 -2.19 3.13 3.18
CA LEU A 67 -2.76 2.14 4.10
C LEU A 67 -1.94 0.86 4.12
N MET A 68 -1.83 0.27 5.30
CA MET A 68 -1.25 -1.05 5.53
C MET A 68 -2.16 -1.84 6.47
N LYS A 69 -2.23 -3.15 6.28
CA LYS A 69 -2.87 -4.07 7.22
C LYS A 69 -1.81 -4.89 7.93
N THR A 70 -1.85 -4.92 9.26
CA THR A 70 -0.96 -5.76 10.06
C THR A 70 -1.41 -7.23 10.03
N PRO A 71 -0.55 -8.18 10.42
CA PRO A 71 -0.94 -9.59 10.54
C PRO A 71 -2.09 -9.82 11.53
N ASP A 72 -2.19 -9.01 12.60
CA ASP A 72 -3.28 -9.06 13.58
C ASP A 72 -4.54 -8.27 13.15
N GLY A 73 -4.53 -7.70 11.94
CA GLY A 73 -5.72 -7.17 11.27
C GLY A 73 -5.97 -5.67 11.46
N LYS A 74 -5.13 -4.95 12.20
CA LYS A 74 -5.22 -3.48 12.34
C LYS A 74 -4.99 -2.80 10.99
N ILE A 75 -5.69 -1.69 10.78
CA ILE A 75 -5.49 -0.82 9.62
C ILE A 75 -4.64 0.36 10.06
N LEU A 76 -3.46 0.48 9.45
CA LEU A 76 -2.51 1.55 9.73
C LEU A 76 -2.52 2.57 8.59
N LYS A 77 -2.53 3.85 8.94
CA LYS A 77 -2.10 4.92 8.04
C LYS A 77 -0.62 5.15 8.24
N SER A 78 0.15 4.89 7.19
CA SER A 78 1.61 4.84 7.24
C SER A 78 2.25 5.92 6.37
N SER A 79 3.42 6.38 6.80
CA SER A 79 4.34 7.19 6.00
C SER A 79 5.77 6.71 6.18
N THR A 80 6.49 6.57 5.08
CA THR A 80 7.90 6.16 5.01
C THR A 80 8.71 7.31 4.41
N VAL A 81 9.64 7.84 5.20
CA VAL A 81 10.47 9.00 4.85
C VAL A 81 11.93 8.59 4.81
N TYR A 82 12.61 8.91 3.72
CA TYR A 82 14.00 8.55 3.50
C TYR A 82 14.95 9.62 4.07
N ILE A 83 15.88 9.21 4.94
CA ILE A 83 16.83 10.11 5.60
C ILE A 83 18.21 10.00 4.93
N ARG A 84 18.69 11.14 4.44
CA ARG A 84 19.96 11.25 3.71
C ARG A 84 21.11 11.63 4.65
N GLY A 85 22.24 10.97 4.49
CA GLY A 85 23.50 11.34 5.15
C GLY A 85 24.27 12.42 4.38
N GLY A 86 25.44 12.81 4.90
CA GLY A 86 26.25 13.92 4.38
C GLY A 86 26.79 13.80 2.94
N LYS A 87 26.53 12.69 2.24
CA LYS A 87 26.90 12.48 0.82
C LYS A 87 25.68 12.32 -0.11
N GLY A 88 24.48 12.68 0.36
CA GLY A 88 23.23 12.53 -0.40
C GLY A 88 22.66 11.10 -0.45
N LYS A 89 23.47 10.10 -0.08
CA LYS A 89 23.04 8.69 0.05
C LYS A 89 22.00 8.55 1.17
N VAL A 90 20.96 7.77 0.90
CA VAL A 90 19.98 7.35 1.90
C VAL A 90 20.68 6.44 2.93
N SER A 91 20.60 6.84 4.20
CA SER A 91 21.28 6.17 5.31
C SER A 91 20.32 5.52 6.30
N ALA A 92 19.11 6.07 6.41
CA ALA A 92 18.09 5.56 7.30
C ALA A 92 16.71 5.81 6.71
N ILE A 93 15.71 5.15 7.29
CA ILE A 93 14.31 5.35 6.97
C ILE A 93 13.54 5.58 8.27
N LEU A 94 12.69 6.60 8.26
CA LEU A 94 11.70 6.87 9.30
C LEU A 94 10.34 6.36 8.81
N ALA A 95 9.76 5.41 9.53
CA ALA A 95 8.37 5.02 9.32
C ALA A 95 7.51 5.55 10.48
N ILE A 96 6.37 6.15 10.14
CA ILE A 96 5.32 6.56 11.08
C ILE A 96 4.09 5.74 10.72
N ASN A 97 3.60 4.94 11.66
CA ASN A 97 2.47 4.05 11.47
C ASN A 97 1.41 4.36 12.53
N TYR A 98 0.24 4.81 12.11
CA TYR A 98 -0.85 5.16 13.03
C TYR A 98 -2.01 4.19 12.88
N ASP A 99 -2.40 3.52 13.96
CA ASP A 99 -3.58 2.66 13.98
C ASP A 99 -4.86 3.50 13.87
N ILE A 100 -5.51 3.43 12.71
CA ILE A 100 -6.75 4.14 12.41
C ILE A 100 -7.98 3.25 12.57
N SER A 101 -7.84 2.01 13.04
CA SER A 101 -8.94 1.03 13.07
C SER A 101 -10.16 1.56 13.84
N ALA A 102 -9.93 2.16 15.02
CA ALA A 102 -11.00 2.77 15.81
C ALA A 102 -11.63 3.99 15.12
N LEU A 103 -10.84 4.76 14.36
CA LEU A 103 -11.34 5.92 13.62
C LEU A 103 -12.25 5.48 12.48
N LEU A 104 -11.91 4.40 11.78
CA LEU A 104 -12.76 3.81 10.73
C LEU A 104 -14.08 3.28 11.30
N MET A 105 -14.05 2.70 12.51
CA MET A 105 -15.29 2.29 13.19
C MET A 105 -16.19 3.48 13.52
N VAL A 106 -15.60 4.58 14.01
CA VAL A 106 -16.35 5.82 14.30
C VAL A 106 -16.91 6.43 13.01
N GLU A 107 -16.11 6.49 11.94
CA GLU A 107 -16.54 6.97 10.63
C GLU A 107 -17.75 6.17 10.13
N SER A 108 -17.67 4.83 10.19
CA SER A 108 -18.76 3.94 9.77
C SER A 108 -20.04 4.15 10.59
N ALA A 109 -19.91 4.30 11.92
CA ALA A 109 -21.04 4.56 12.80
C ALA A 109 -21.70 5.92 12.51
N ILE A 110 -20.90 6.97 12.28
CA ILE A 110 -21.41 8.29 11.90
C ILE A 110 -22.10 8.22 10.54
N HIS A 111 -21.46 7.58 9.55
CA HIS A 111 -22.01 7.44 8.20
C HIS A 111 -23.41 6.80 8.22
N GLY A 112 -23.62 5.75 9.02
CA GLY A 112 -24.94 5.14 9.18
C GLY A 112 -26.01 6.04 9.80
N LEU A 113 -25.63 7.07 10.56
CA LEU A 113 -26.56 8.03 11.18
C LEU A 113 -26.87 9.22 10.28
N VAL A 114 -25.91 9.66 9.47
CA VAL A 114 -26.04 10.88 8.66
C VAL A 114 -26.43 10.62 7.20
N SER A 115 -26.40 9.36 6.76
CA SER A 115 -26.79 8.96 5.41
C SER A 115 -28.27 8.55 5.35
N THR A 116 -29.01 9.14 4.44
CA THR A 116 -30.36 8.70 4.04
C THR A 116 -30.25 8.16 2.61
N GLU A 117 -30.45 6.87 2.42
CA GLU A 117 -30.19 6.16 1.15
C GLU A 117 -30.84 6.85 -0.06
N GLU A 118 -30.01 7.26 -1.04
CA GLU A 118 -30.09 6.62 -2.34
C GLU A 118 -28.74 5.93 -2.58
N PRO A 119 -28.72 4.62 -2.91
CA PRO A 119 -27.49 3.96 -3.30
C PRO A 119 -27.03 4.56 -4.62
N GLN A 120 -25.94 5.33 -4.61
CA GLN A 120 -25.14 5.44 -5.82
C GLN A 120 -24.46 4.09 -6.02
N PRO A 121 -24.56 3.47 -7.21
CA PRO A 121 -23.70 2.34 -7.53
C PRO A 121 -22.28 2.88 -7.65
N ALA A 122 -21.53 2.86 -6.55
CA ALA A 122 -20.08 2.76 -6.66
C ALA A 122 -19.82 1.33 -7.10
N GLU A 123 -19.82 1.08 -8.41
CA GLU A 123 -18.97 0.00 -8.90
C GLU A 123 -17.57 0.27 -8.32
N PRO A 124 -16.98 -0.66 -7.54
CA PRO A 124 -15.57 -0.51 -7.24
C PRO A 124 -14.85 -0.48 -8.58
N GLU A 125 -14.07 0.57 -8.86
CA GLU A 125 -13.07 0.48 -9.91
C GLU A 125 -12.25 -0.78 -9.63
N LYS A 126 -12.48 -1.82 -10.44
CA LYS A 126 -11.60 -2.98 -10.45
C LYS A 126 -10.22 -2.44 -10.78
N ILE A 127 -9.28 -2.64 -9.87
CA ILE A 127 -7.87 -2.60 -10.23
C ILE A 127 -7.65 -3.82 -11.13
N VAL A 128 -7.85 -3.65 -12.43
CA VAL A 128 -7.50 -4.65 -13.43
C VAL A 128 -5.98 -4.55 -13.61
N ASN A 129 -5.29 -5.68 -13.42
CA ASN A 129 -3.88 -5.80 -13.78
C ASN A 129 -3.74 -5.47 -15.27
N ILE A 130 -2.84 -4.56 -15.65
CA ILE A 130 -2.66 -4.10 -17.04
C ILE A 130 -2.41 -5.28 -17.99
N ASN A 131 -1.76 -6.35 -17.49
CA ASN A 131 -1.53 -7.55 -18.29
C ASN A 131 -2.83 -8.30 -18.62
N ASP A 132 -3.78 -8.35 -17.68
CA ASP A 132 -5.07 -9.02 -17.89
C ASP A 132 -5.92 -8.22 -18.88
N LEU A 133 -5.84 -6.89 -18.83
CA LEU A 133 -6.54 -6.01 -19.79
C LEU A 133 -5.96 -6.12 -21.21
N LEU A 134 -4.65 -6.28 -21.35
CA LEU A 134 -4.00 -6.50 -22.65
C LEU A 134 -4.41 -7.85 -23.26
N GLU A 135 -4.45 -8.92 -22.46
CA GLU A 135 -4.90 -10.23 -22.93
C GLU A 135 -6.37 -10.20 -23.36
N GLU A 136 -7.23 -9.51 -22.62
CA GLU A 136 -8.66 -9.39 -22.93
C GLU A 136 -8.88 -8.57 -24.23
N LEU A 137 -8.12 -7.49 -24.44
CA LEU A 137 -8.16 -6.70 -25.67
C LEU A 137 -7.62 -7.45 -26.89
N ILE A 138 -6.60 -8.30 -26.72
CA ILE A 138 -6.08 -9.19 -27.77
C ILE A 138 -7.13 -10.26 -28.12
N LEU A 139 -7.79 -10.86 -27.13
CA LEU A 139 -8.84 -11.86 -27.38
C LEU A 139 -10.07 -11.24 -28.08
N GLN A 140 -10.48 -10.02 -27.71
CA GLN A 140 -11.57 -9.31 -28.36
C GLN A 140 -11.26 -8.94 -29.81
N SER A 141 -10.02 -8.53 -30.10
CA SER A 141 -9.59 -8.21 -31.47
C SER A 141 -9.49 -9.45 -32.36
N VAL A 142 -9.10 -10.62 -31.81
CA VAL A 142 -9.15 -11.91 -32.53
C VAL A 142 -10.60 -12.34 -32.81
N ALA A 143 -11.52 -12.16 -31.86
CA ALA A 143 -12.92 -12.52 -32.04
C ALA A 143 -13.64 -11.70 -33.13
N LEU A 144 -13.27 -10.44 -33.30
CA LEU A 144 -13.81 -9.55 -34.34
C LEU A 144 -13.33 -9.91 -35.76
N VAL A 145 -12.15 -10.52 -35.91
CA VAL A 145 -11.60 -10.92 -37.22
C VAL A 145 -12.18 -12.26 -37.71
N VAL A 146 -12.72 -13.10 -36.83
CA VAL A 146 -13.25 -14.44 -37.19
C VAL A 146 -14.68 -14.40 -37.76
N GLN A 147 -15.38 -13.25 -37.73
CA GLN A 147 -16.66 -13.09 -38.44
C GLN A 147 -16.49 -12.67 -39.89
N VAL A 148 -15.95 -13.57 -40.73
CA VAL A 148 -16.14 -13.50 -42.18
C VAL A 148 -17.46 -14.23 -42.53
N PRO A 149 -18.41 -13.64 -43.31
CA PRO A 149 -19.75 -14.19 -43.47
C PRO A 149 -19.77 -15.49 -44.28
N ARG A 150 -20.54 -16.50 -43.85
CA ARG A 150 -20.86 -17.67 -44.70
C ARG A 150 -21.90 -17.28 -45.77
N PRO A 151 -21.76 -17.72 -47.04
CA PRO A 151 -22.70 -17.39 -48.10
C PRO A 151 -24.05 -18.11 -47.91
N ARG A 152 -25.15 -17.41 -48.23
CA ARG A 152 -26.52 -17.96 -48.30
C ARG A 152 -26.58 -19.12 -49.30
N LYS A 153 -26.96 -20.32 -48.84
CA LYS A 153 -27.31 -21.44 -49.72
C LYS A 153 -28.60 -21.10 -50.48
N ARG A 154 -28.58 -21.34 -51.80
CA ARG A 154 -29.75 -21.28 -52.69
C ARG A 154 -30.77 -22.35 -52.28
N ALA A 155 -32.05 -21.98 -52.26
CA ALA A 155 -33.14 -22.94 -52.25
C ALA A 155 -33.28 -23.53 -53.66
N SER A 156 -33.29 -24.87 -53.74
CA SER A 156 -33.70 -25.61 -54.93
C SER A 156 -35.10 -26.15 -54.70
N SER A 157 -36.05 -25.71 -55.51
CA SER A 157 -37.21 -26.49 -55.93
C SER A 157 -36.80 -27.58 -56.91
#